data_AF-A0A9W8JXV7-F1
#
_entry.id   AF-A0A9W8JXV7-F1
#
_cell.length_a   1.000
_cell.length_b   1.000
_cell.length_c   1.000
_cell.angle_alpha   90.00
_cell.angle_beta   90.00
_cell.angle_gamma   90.00
#
_symmetry.space_group_name_H-M   'P 1'
#
loop_
_entity.id
_entity.type
_entity.pdbx_description
1 polymer ?
#
loop_
_entity_poly.entity_id
_entity_poly.type
_entity_poly.pdbx_seq_one_letter_code
_entity_poly.pdbx_strand_id
1 'polypeptide(L)'
;MGVQLSCEEPVFDSSTDTYEALHDRSPFAVDAICMVAARVRDGGGAISETHRRCLEEVRGISSATLFAPVARSEAVQSMILVSGWSDNGWLSGGHAVRMAMELSMHTAWPKLLKRMNTNKVDPNEDRRLVIASRTWFCLYLFEHQLSYGTGRPAVLKDDESIRDCRYLLNHPLAIEDDMRLVSTVELIAIRERVHDALCPLEGPVKSEHLEQLRRADADFKHWYSSWDVAFSRKYENAAFYRQSLEIQHLHAELFHNATALRGINGPEDVQNMPPAQKELAIRSIEIASKGLDITVNSPAYREGMKYAVHYTHATATFAASLLLRLARLLDRVDRLARLMAEIPGKRYALTLQLMLKRSKRRQTSRSPKVSRDSQRSLVMPVDQAPNPHAPAVANTQYRAVEPFSPVYETTYRADVSMHHSHAGHVPAMNQMPQMFTQHVGHPTFTEADQILETLDRTDVAQLPVWISDQSLGGQSFSQHGMDAFIIPTEYLPAAPQIW
;
A
#
# COMPACT_ATOMS: atom_id res chain seq x y z
N MET A 1 1.52 -21.14 19.39
CA MET A 1 1.08 -20.11 18.43
C MET A 1 2.29 -19.33 17.98
N GLY A 2 2.97 -19.76 16.92
CA GLY A 2 3.95 -18.91 16.25
C GLY A 2 3.19 -18.07 15.24
N VAL A 3 2.74 -16.87 15.63
CA VAL A 3 2.24 -15.92 14.64
C VAL A 3 3.48 -15.40 13.91
N GLN A 4 3.88 -16.09 12.85
CA GLN A 4 4.77 -15.52 11.86
C GLN A 4 4.02 -14.36 11.19
N LEU A 5 4.07 -13.18 11.82
CA LEU A 5 3.86 -11.88 11.17
C LEU A 5 4.98 -11.58 10.16
N SER A 6 5.88 -12.55 9.93
CA SER A 6 7.09 -12.53 9.11
C SER A 6 6.86 -12.29 7.62
N CYS A 7 5.61 -12.15 7.16
CA CYS A 7 5.40 -11.99 5.73
C CYS A 7 5.84 -10.61 5.23
N GLU A 8 5.75 -9.54 6.05
CA GLU A 8 6.06 -8.22 5.53
C GLU A 8 7.10 -7.38 6.29
N GLU A 9 7.20 -7.41 7.62
CA GLU A 9 8.23 -6.64 8.32
C GLU A 9 8.70 -7.32 9.62
N PRO A 10 9.95 -7.79 9.69
CA PRO A 10 10.45 -8.51 10.86
C PRO A 10 10.83 -7.51 11.95
N VAL A 11 9.85 -7.03 12.71
CA VAL A 11 10.15 -6.25 13.91
C VAL A 11 10.43 -7.15 15.11
N PHE A 12 9.93 -8.39 15.12
CA PHE A 12 10.12 -9.37 16.20
C PHE A 12 10.96 -10.58 15.75
N ASP A 13 11.71 -11.17 16.68
CA ASP A 13 12.49 -12.39 16.53
C ASP A 13 11.75 -13.56 17.19
N SER A 14 11.25 -14.50 16.39
CA SER A 14 10.45 -15.64 16.88
C SER A 14 11.17 -16.56 17.86
N SER A 15 12.50 -16.52 17.91
CA SER A 15 13.30 -17.31 18.86
C SER A 15 13.34 -16.72 20.26
N THR A 16 13.12 -15.41 20.41
CA THR A 16 13.18 -14.70 21.70
C THR A 16 11.91 -13.93 22.08
N ASP A 17 11.11 -13.58 21.09
CA ASP A 17 9.82 -12.89 21.21
C ASP A 17 8.68 -13.92 21.22
N THR A 18 8.81 -14.93 22.10
CA THR A 18 7.73 -15.91 22.32
C THR A 18 6.52 -15.24 22.97
N TYR A 19 5.36 -15.90 22.89
CA TYR A 19 4.13 -15.38 23.50
C TYR A 19 4.33 -15.09 25.00
N GLU A 20 4.88 -16.03 25.75
CA GLU A 20 5.11 -15.89 27.20
C GLU A 20 6.09 -14.75 27.48
N ALA A 21 7.19 -14.69 26.72
CA ALA A 21 8.24 -13.71 26.94
C ALA A 21 7.76 -12.27 26.60
N LEU A 22 6.96 -12.11 25.55
CA LEU A 22 6.32 -10.83 25.20
C LEU A 22 5.21 -10.47 26.18
N HIS A 23 4.40 -11.42 26.62
CA HIS A 23 3.34 -11.20 27.60
C HIS A 23 3.89 -10.64 28.91
N ASP A 24 5.01 -11.18 29.39
CA ASP A 24 5.64 -10.73 30.63
C ASP A 24 6.25 -9.31 30.52
N ARG A 25 6.76 -8.94 29.34
CA ARG A 25 7.45 -7.66 29.17
C ARG A 25 6.60 -6.56 28.53
N SER A 26 5.70 -6.85 27.60
CA SER A 26 5.00 -5.84 26.81
C SER A 26 3.55 -6.26 26.48
N PRO A 27 2.58 -5.85 27.32
CA PRO A 27 1.17 -6.00 27.00
C PRO A 27 0.81 -5.39 25.64
N PHE A 28 1.38 -4.21 25.32
CA PHE A 28 1.13 -3.54 24.05
C PHE A 28 1.52 -4.41 22.84
N ALA A 29 2.65 -5.12 22.91
CA ALA A 29 3.10 -5.98 21.82
C ALA A 29 2.16 -7.17 21.64
N VAL A 30 1.76 -7.82 22.74
CA VAL A 30 0.82 -8.93 22.68
C VAL A 30 -0.52 -8.48 22.13
N ASP A 31 -1.06 -7.36 22.60
CA ASP A 31 -2.36 -6.85 22.14
C ASP A 31 -2.32 -6.45 20.66
N ALA A 32 -1.24 -5.82 20.20
CA ALA A 32 -1.04 -5.45 18.81
C ALA A 32 -0.92 -6.70 17.90
N ILE A 33 -0.15 -7.71 18.32
CA ILE A 33 -0.03 -8.99 17.59
C ILE A 33 -1.40 -9.69 17.56
N CYS A 34 -2.13 -9.74 18.67
CA CYS A 34 -3.46 -10.34 18.74
C CYS A 34 -4.48 -9.58 17.87
N MET A 35 -4.42 -8.25 17.85
CA MET A 35 -5.26 -7.41 17.00
C MET A 35 -5.04 -7.76 15.52
N VAL A 36 -3.78 -7.84 15.08
CA VAL A 36 -3.43 -8.21 13.70
C VAL A 36 -3.85 -9.64 13.41
N ALA A 37 -3.49 -10.60 14.26
CA ALA A 37 -3.83 -12.01 14.07
C ALA A 37 -5.35 -12.24 14.00
N ALA A 38 -6.13 -11.56 14.85
CA ALA A 38 -7.58 -11.59 14.80
C ALA A 38 -8.10 -10.99 13.48
N ARG A 39 -7.55 -9.86 13.02
CA ARG A 39 -7.94 -9.26 11.73
C ARG A 39 -7.66 -10.22 10.57
N VAL A 40 -6.49 -10.84 10.55
CA VAL A 40 -6.10 -11.82 9.52
C VAL A 40 -7.03 -13.03 9.53
N ARG A 41 -7.35 -13.55 10.72
CA ARG A 41 -8.29 -14.67 10.90
C ARG A 41 -9.69 -14.32 10.41
N ASP A 42 -10.16 -13.11 10.72
CA ASP A 42 -11.48 -12.63 10.31
C ASP A 42 -11.55 -12.43 8.78
N GLY A 43 -10.40 -12.17 8.14
CA GLY A 43 -10.26 -12.07 6.70
C GLY A 43 -11.11 -10.93 6.13
N GLY A 44 -11.84 -11.21 5.05
CA GLY A 44 -12.85 -10.29 4.51
C GLY A 44 -14.24 -10.40 5.16
N GLY A 45 -14.37 -11.20 6.22
CA GLY A 45 -15.59 -11.37 6.98
C GLY A 45 -15.93 -10.20 7.90
N ALA A 46 -16.95 -10.40 8.75
CA ALA A 46 -17.29 -9.43 9.78
C ALA A 46 -16.19 -9.36 10.85
N ILE A 47 -15.96 -8.17 11.39
CA ILE A 47 -15.04 -7.95 12.50
C ILE A 47 -15.47 -8.79 13.70
N SER A 48 -14.59 -9.65 14.20
CA SER A 48 -14.85 -10.47 15.38
C SER A 48 -14.80 -9.66 16.67
N GLU A 49 -15.48 -10.17 17.69
CA GLU A 49 -15.39 -9.64 19.06
C GLU A 49 -13.96 -9.64 19.59
N THR A 50 -13.14 -10.64 19.23
CA THR A 50 -11.71 -10.68 19.58
C THR A 50 -10.97 -9.50 18.98
N HIS A 51 -11.12 -9.25 17.67
CA HIS A 51 -10.45 -8.14 17.01
C HIS A 51 -10.90 -6.81 17.63
N ARG A 52 -12.21 -6.65 17.86
CA ARG A 52 -12.78 -5.44 18.46
C ARG A 52 -12.16 -5.11 19.83
N ARG A 53 -12.06 -6.11 20.71
CA ARG A 53 -11.45 -5.94 22.05
C ARG A 53 -9.96 -5.64 21.98
N CYS A 54 -9.20 -6.39 21.18
CA CYS A 54 -7.77 -6.12 21.00
C CYS A 54 -7.55 -4.72 20.42
N LEU A 55 -8.36 -4.31 19.45
CA LEU A 55 -8.29 -2.97 18.86
C LEU A 55 -8.60 -1.87 19.90
N GLU A 56 -9.57 -2.08 20.78
CA GLU A 56 -9.94 -1.16 21.85
C GLU A 56 -8.77 -0.95 22.83
N GLU A 57 -8.15 -2.04 23.32
CA GLU A 57 -6.98 -1.99 24.20
C GLU A 57 -5.77 -1.35 23.50
N VAL A 58 -5.46 -1.80 22.28
CA VAL A 58 -4.37 -1.24 21.46
C VAL A 58 -4.54 0.26 21.25
N ARG A 59 -5.77 0.73 21.01
CA ARG A 59 -6.06 2.17 20.87
C ARG A 59 -5.85 2.90 22.19
N GLY A 60 -6.30 2.34 23.31
CA GLY A 60 -6.07 2.91 24.64
C GLY A 60 -4.58 3.11 24.93
N ILE A 61 -3.78 2.06 24.74
CA ILE A 61 -2.33 2.10 24.94
C ILE A 61 -1.67 3.06 23.95
N SER A 62 -2.01 2.98 22.66
CA SER A 62 -1.45 3.86 21.62
C SER A 62 -1.67 5.33 21.96
N SER A 63 -2.87 5.71 22.39
CA SER A 63 -3.17 7.07 22.84
C SER A 63 -2.37 7.48 24.07
N ALA A 64 -2.18 6.58 25.03
CA ALA A 64 -1.36 6.86 26.22
C ALA A 64 0.11 7.12 25.87
N THR A 65 0.66 6.48 24.83
CA THR A 65 2.05 6.73 24.38
C THR A 65 2.29 8.14 23.83
N LEU A 66 1.25 8.94 23.59
CA LEU A 66 1.41 10.36 23.21
C LEU A 66 1.95 11.21 24.36
N PHE A 67 1.70 10.80 25.60
CA PHE A 67 2.06 11.56 26.81
C PHE A 67 3.00 10.80 27.75
N ALA A 68 3.10 9.48 27.60
CA ALA A 68 3.97 8.64 28.40
C ALA A 68 5.37 8.52 27.77
N PRO A 69 6.45 8.50 28.58
CA PRO A 69 7.81 8.28 28.06
C PRO A 69 7.94 6.90 27.42
N VAL A 70 8.72 6.82 26.36
CA VAL A 70 8.97 5.56 25.65
C VAL A 70 10.18 4.88 26.27
N ALA A 71 9.95 3.79 27.01
CA ALA A 71 11.03 3.13 27.74
C ALA A 71 11.66 1.93 27.02
N ARG A 72 10.96 1.32 26.06
CA ARG A 72 11.33 0.00 25.50
C ARG A 72 11.03 -0.12 24.01
N SER A 73 11.83 -0.92 23.32
CA SER A 73 11.71 -1.15 21.86
C SER A 73 10.35 -1.73 21.47
N GLU A 74 9.76 -2.55 22.32
CA GLU A 74 8.47 -3.19 22.05
C GLU A 74 7.35 -2.18 21.88
N ALA A 75 7.41 -1.01 22.53
CA ALA A 75 6.41 0.03 22.32
C ALA A 75 6.48 0.61 20.89
N VAL A 76 7.68 0.78 20.36
CA VAL A 76 7.92 1.21 18.96
C VAL A 76 7.46 0.12 17.99
N GLN A 77 7.89 -1.14 18.22
CA GLN A 77 7.53 -2.29 17.38
C GLN A 77 6.00 -2.51 17.33
N SER A 78 5.31 -2.28 18.45
CA SER A 78 3.84 -2.36 18.53
C SER A 78 3.17 -1.24 17.73
N MET A 79 3.66 0.01 17.86
CA MET A 79 3.14 1.14 17.07
C MET A 79 3.36 0.95 15.57
N ILE A 80 4.45 0.28 15.16
CA ILE A 80 4.67 -0.13 13.77
C ILE A 80 3.54 -1.07 13.28
N LEU A 81 3.16 -2.09 14.08
CA LEU A 81 2.03 -2.95 13.74
C LEU A 81 0.70 -2.18 13.64
N VAL A 82 0.47 -1.23 14.57
CA VAL A 82 -0.72 -0.36 14.54
C VAL A 82 -0.77 0.46 13.25
N SER A 83 0.36 1.03 12.85
CA SER A 83 0.48 1.78 11.60
C SER A 83 0.26 0.91 10.37
N GLY A 84 0.97 -0.22 10.27
CA GLY A 84 0.99 -1.06 9.08
C GLY A 84 -0.34 -1.74 8.75
N TRP A 85 -1.16 -2.03 9.76
CA TRP A 85 -2.50 -2.61 9.57
C TRP A 85 -3.64 -1.57 9.68
N SER A 86 -3.32 -0.28 9.71
CA SER A 86 -4.32 0.80 9.68
C SER A 86 -4.60 1.23 8.23
N ASP A 87 -5.87 1.51 7.95
CA ASP A 87 -6.29 2.15 6.70
C ASP A 87 -5.84 3.62 6.61
N ASN A 88 -5.41 4.20 7.75
CA ASN A 88 -4.82 5.53 7.87
C ASN A 88 -3.63 5.47 8.85
N GLY A 89 -2.53 4.86 8.42
CA GLY A 89 -1.31 4.67 9.23
C GLY A 89 -0.41 5.89 9.34
N TRP A 90 -0.68 7.00 8.63
CA TRP A 90 0.27 8.12 8.53
C TRP A 90 0.67 8.70 9.89
N LEU A 91 -0.32 9.01 10.75
CA LEU A 91 -0.04 9.63 12.05
C LEU A 91 0.58 8.65 13.05
N SER A 92 0.10 7.40 13.11
CA SER A 92 0.68 6.38 13.98
C SER A 92 2.10 5.99 13.54
N GLY A 93 2.38 5.93 12.23
CA GLY A 93 3.72 5.74 11.69
C GLY A 93 4.66 6.87 12.07
N GLY A 94 4.24 8.12 11.85
CA GLY A 94 5.02 9.29 12.26
C GLY A 94 5.22 9.42 13.77
N HIS A 95 4.30 8.86 14.58
CA HIS A 95 4.45 8.73 16.03
C HIS A 95 5.47 7.65 16.38
N ALA A 96 5.41 6.47 15.74
CA ALA A 96 6.41 5.41 15.91
C ALA A 96 7.84 5.89 15.61
N VAL A 97 8.02 6.71 14.57
CA VAL A 97 9.32 7.35 14.26
C VAL A 97 9.80 8.22 15.41
N ARG A 98 8.93 9.07 15.98
CA ARG A 98 9.27 9.93 17.13
C ARG A 98 9.63 9.12 18.37
N MET A 99 8.85 8.07 18.67
CA MET A 99 9.15 7.12 19.75
C MET A 99 10.52 6.45 19.57
N ALA A 100 10.87 6.06 18.34
CA ALA A 100 12.17 5.47 18.03
C ALA A 100 13.34 6.45 18.17
N MET A 101 13.11 7.73 17.84
CA MET A 101 14.10 8.80 18.04
C MET A 101 14.35 9.07 19.51
N GLU A 102 13.33 9.03 20.37
CA GLU A 102 13.47 9.13 21.83
C GLU A 102 14.38 8.03 22.38
N LEU A 103 14.25 6.80 21.85
CA LEU A 103 15.13 5.67 22.16
C LEU A 103 16.48 5.69 21.41
N SER A 104 16.77 6.75 20.65
CA SER A 104 18.00 6.91 19.86
C SER A 104 18.28 5.78 18.85
N MET A 105 17.22 5.14 18.34
CA MET A 105 17.34 3.99 17.43
C MET A 105 18.04 4.34 16.10
N HIS A 106 17.89 5.58 15.62
CA HIS A 106 18.59 6.11 14.44
C HIS A 106 20.13 6.02 14.54
N THR A 107 20.68 5.98 15.76
CA THR A 107 22.13 5.83 15.97
C THR A 107 22.59 4.37 16.08
N ALA A 108 21.65 3.42 16.15
CA ALA A 108 21.96 2.03 16.48
C ALA A 108 22.80 1.36 15.40
N TRP A 109 22.42 1.51 14.13
CA TRP A 109 23.12 0.89 13.02
C TRP A 109 24.54 1.44 12.83
N PRO A 110 24.79 2.78 12.77
CA PRO A 110 26.15 3.32 12.73
C PRO A 110 27.05 2.80 13.86
N LYS A 111 26.50 2.68 15.07
CA LYS A 111 27.22 2.14 16.24
C LYS A 111 27.52 0.66 16.06
N LEU A 112 26.55 -0.15 15.62
CA LEU A 112 26.71 -1.57 15.38
C LEU A 112 27.75 -1.84 14.30
N LEU A 113 27.64 -1.17 13.14
CA LEU A 113 28.57 -1.30 12.04
C LEU A 113 30.01 -0.97 12.46
N LYS A 114 30.22 0.11 13.23
CA LYS A 114 31.53 0.45 13.78
C LYS A 114 32.08 -0.64 14.71
N ARG A 115 31.23 -1.25 15.54
CA ARG A 115 31.63 -2.34 16.45
C ARG A 115 32.02 -3.60 15.66
N MET A 116 31.25 -3.97 14.64
CA MET A 116 31.55 -5.05 13.71
C MET A 116 32.91 -4.83 13.03
N ASN A 117 33.15 -3.64 12.48
CA ASN A 117 34.41 -3.31 11.79
C ASN A 117 35.63 -3.28 12.73
N THR A 118 35.43 -3.06 14.03
CA THR A 118 36.50 -3.03 15.04
C THR A 118 36.59 -4.33 15.85
N ASN A 119 35.83 -5.36 15.48
CA ASN A 119 35.73 -6.64 16.19
C ASN A 119 35.45 -6.48 17.70
N LYS A 120 34.67 -5.46 18.08
CA LYS A 120 34.21 -5.27 19.46
C LYS A 120 32.92 -6.06 19.66
N VAL A 121 32.99 -7.07 20.51
CA VAL A 121 31.85 -7.95 20.82
C VAL A 121 31.37 -7.69 22.25
N ASP A 122 30.09 -7.38 22.40
CA ASP A 122 29.39 -7.36 23.69
C ASP A 122 27.98 -7.90 23.42
N PRO A 123 27.69 -9.15 23.82
CA PRO A 123 26.44 -9.81 23.46
C PRO A 123 25.17 -9.04 23.87
N ASN A 124 25.21 -8.31 24.99
CA ASN A 124 24.04 -7.58 25.48
C ASN A 124 23.83 -6.29 24.68
N GLU A 125 24.90 -5.54 24.46
CA GLU A 125 24.86 -4.30 23.67
C GLU A 125 24.57 -4.59 22.19
N ASP A 126 25.22 -5.60 21.62
CA ASP A 126 25.03 -6.00 20.22
C ASP A 126 23.58 -6.47 19.99
N ARG A 127 23.00 -7.22 20.92
CA ARG A 127 21.57 -7.59 20.87
C ARG A 127 20.67 -6.37 20.84
N ARG A 128 20.90 -5.40 21.73
CA ARG A 128 20.13 -4.15 21.80
C ARG A 128 20.25 -3.35 20.51
N LEU A 129 21.47 -3.23 19.98
CA LEU A 129 21.75 -2.50 18.74
C LEU A 129 21.15 -3.20 17.51
N VAL A 130 21.18 -4.52 17.42
CA VAL A 130 20.54 -5.29 16.34
C VAL A 130 19.04 -5.07 16.34
N ILE A 131 18.37 -5.19 17.50
CA ILE A 131 16.92 -4.96 17.62
C ILE A 131 16.57 -3.52 17.22
N ALA A 132 17.30 -2.53 17.74
CA ALA A 132 17.08 -1.13 17.43
C ALA A 132 17.34 -0.80 15.95
N SER A 133 18.38 -1.38 15.33
CA SER A 133 18.68 -1.21 13.91
C SER A 133 17.58 -1.83 13.04
N ARG A 134 17.13 -3.05 13.37
CA ARG A 134 16.04 -3.73 12.68
C ARG A 134 14.74 -2.92 12.73
N THR A 135 14.39 -2.43 13.92
CA THR A 135 13.20 -1.59 14.12
C THR A 135 13.32 -0.26 13.35
N TRP A 136 14.50 0.37 13.34
CA TRP A 136 14.74 1.59 12.58
C TRP A 136 14.64 1.37 11.07
N PHE A 137 15.19 0.27 10.55
CA PHE A 137 15.08 -0.11 9.14
C PHE A 137 13.61 -0.31 8.74
N CYS A 138 12.82 -1.02 9.55
CA CYS A 138 11.37 -1.14 9.35
C CYS A 138 10.68 0.23 9.29
N LEU A 139 11.00 1.15 10.21
CA LEU A 139 10.45 2.50 10.18
C LEU A 139 10.82 3.27 8.91
N TYR A 140 12.06 3.14 8.44
CA TYR A 140 12.49 3.72 7.17
C TYR A 140 11.67 3.18 5.98
N LEU A 141 11.38 1.88 5.96
CA LEU A 141 10.50 1.26 4.97
C LEU A 141 9.08 1.85 5.05
N PHE A 142 8.46 1.78 6.23
CA PHE A 142 7.10 2.23 6.46
C PHE A 142 6.89 3.70 6.11
N GLU A 143 7.81 4.58 6.50
CA GLU A 143 7.75 6.01 6.21
C GLU A 143 7.67 6.26 4.70
N HIS A 144 8.53 5.60 3.93
CA HIS A 144 8.55 5.73 2.47
C HIS A 144 7.32 5.08 1.84
N GLN A 145 6.91 3.91 2.30
CA GLN A 145 5.71 3.23 1.81
C GLN A 145 4.46 4.10 2.02
N LEU A 146 4.31 4.71 3.20
CA LEU A 146 3.23 5.65 3.52
C LEU A 146 3.34 6.92 2.66
N SER A 147 4.55 7.43 2.42
CA SER A 147 4.81 8.57 1.54
C SER A 147 4.32 8.29 0.11
N TYR A 148 4.74 7.18 -0.50
CA TYR A 148 4.28 6.78 -1.84
C TYR A 148 2.78 6.46 -1.89
N GLY A 149 2.22 5.95 -0.80
CA GLY A 149 0.79 5.69 -0.66
C GLY A 149 -0.04 6.96 -0.67
N THR A 150 0.38 7.97 0.09
CA THR A 150 -0.41 9.18 0.40
C THR A 150 0.00 10.44 -0.35
N GLY A 151 1.11 10.39 -1.11
CA GLY A 151 1.71 11.54 -1.81
C GLY A 151 2.42 12.53 -0.88
N ARG A 152 2.48 12.24 0.42
CA ARG A 152 3.15 13.09 1.42
C ARG A 152 4.66 12.87 1.37
N PRO A 153 5.49 13.88 1.66
CA PRO A 153 6.94 13.70 1.68
C PRO A 153 7.38 12.80 2.85
N ALA A 154 8.33 11.90 2.59
CA ALA A 154 8.99 11.11 3.63
C ALA A 154 9.91 11.98 4.50
N VAL A 155 9.84 11.78 5.82
CA VAL A 155 10.67 12.49 6.80
C VAL A 155 12.04 11.83 6.97
N LEU A 156 12.10 10.51 6.95
CA LEU A 156 13.36 9.75 7.02
C LEU A 156 14.06 9.77 5.65
N LYS A 157 15.40 9.80 5.65
CA LYS A 157 16.23 9.98 4.46
C LYS A 157 17.30 8.91 4.33
N ASP A 158 17.81 8.69 3.11
CA ASP A 158 19.01 7.90 2.85
C ASP A 158 20.25 8.58 3.49
N ASP A 159 20.53 8.21 4.74
CA ASP A 159 21.63 8.74 5.54
C ASP A 159 22.45 7.64 6.24
N GLU A 160 23.36 8.03 7.14
CA GLU A 160 24.21 7.10 7.87
C GLU A 160 23.43 6.05 8.68
N SER A 161 22.19 6.34 9.07
CA SER A 161 21.36 5.46 9.90
C SER A 161 20.92 4.19 9.17
N ILE A 162 20.96 4.18 7.83
CA ILE A 162 20.60 3.01 6.99
C ILE A 162 21.70 2.59 6.00
N ARG A 163 22.73 3.41 5.83
CA ARG A 163 23.84 3.16 4.91
C ARG A 163 24.49 1.80 5.17
N ASP A 164 24.78 1.05 4.10
CA ASP A 164 25.44 -0.25 4.21
C ASP A 164 24.65 -1.28 5.05
N CYS A 165 23.33 -1.12 5.23
CA CYS A 165 22.48 -2.01 6.03
C CYS A 165 22.64 -3.51 5.71
N ARG A 166 23.03 -3.86 4.47
CA ARG A 166 23.33 -5.25 4.05
C ARG A 166 24.33 -5.95 4.96
N TYR A 167 25.27 -5.23 5.58
CA TYR A 167 26.24 -5.82 6.50
C TYR A 167 25.60 -6.41 7.75
N LEU A 168 24.36 -6.03 8.10
CA LEU A 168 23.60 -6.64 9.20
C LEU A 168 23.55 -8.17 9.04
N LEU A 169 23.45 -8.66 7.80
CA LEU A 169 23.39 -10.10 7.49
C LEU A 169 24.65 -10.88 7.87
N ASN A 170 25.78 -10.20 8.10
CA ASN A 170 27.02 -10.82 8.56
C ASN A 170 27.08 -10.91 10.10
N HIS A 171 26.14 -10.30 10.81
CA HIS A 171 26.13 -10.31 12.27
C HIS A 171 25.59 -11.66 12.80
N PRO A 172 26.15 -12.25 13.88
CA PRO A 172 25.68 -13.53 14.42
C PRO A 172 24.24 -13.56 14.94
N LEU A 173 23.64 -12.38 15.17
CA LEU A 173 22.23 -12.21 15.58
C LEU A 173 21.30 -11.87 14.41
N ALA A 174 21.78 -11.96 13.17
CA ALA A 174 20.93 -11.83 12.00
C ALA A 174 19.96 -13.01 11.92
N ILE A 175 18.71 -12.72 11.60
CA ILE A 175 17.64 -13.71 11.42
C ILE A 175 17.30 -13.87 9.94
N GLU A 176 16.49 -14.88 9.62
CA GLU A 176 16.12 -15.20 8.24
C GLU A 176 15.49 -14.01 7.51
N ASP A 177 14.56 -13.33 8.17
CA ASP A 177 13.78 -12.23 7.60
C ASP A 177 14.62 -10.95 7.37
N ASP A 178 15.78 -10.82 8.02
CA ASP A 178 16.66 -9.65 7.85
C ASP A 178 17.08 -9.50 6.38
N MET A 179 17.17 -10.61 5.64
CA MET A 179 17.52 -10.59 4.22
C MET A 179 16.49 -9.82 3.38
N ARG A 180 15.19 -10.02 3.66
CA ARG A 180 14.12 -9.29 2.98
C ARG A 180 14.05 -7.84 3.46
N LEU A 181 14.28 -7.59 4.75
CA LEU A 181 14.34 -6.24 5.30
C LEU A 181 15.41 -5.40 4.60
N VAL A 182 16.67 -5.83 4.62
CA VAL A 182 17.78 -5.03 4.06
C VAL A 182 17.70 -4.91 2.53
N SER A 183 17.23 -5.95 1.82
CA SER A 183 17.01 -5.84 0.38
C SER A 183 15.97 -4.77 0.05
N THR A 184 14.91 -4.69 0.85
CA THR A 184 13.85 -3.68 0.68
C THR A 184 14.35 -2.28 1.05
N VAL A 185 15.20 -2.14 2.08
CA VAL A 185 15.81 -0.84 2.45
C VAL A 185 16.61 -0.28 1.28
N GLU A 186 17.46 -1.11 0.68
CA GLU A 186 18.23 -0.70 -0.50
C GLU A 186 17.33 -0.33 -1.69
N LEU A 187 16.25 -1.08 -1.92
CA LEU A 187 15.30 -0.74 -2.98
C LEU A 187 14.64 0.62 -2.71
N ILE A 188 14.21 0.86 -1.47
CA ILE A 188 13.59 2.14 -1.09
C ILE A 188 14.57 3.30 -1.27
N ALA A 189 15.85 3.14 -0.94
CA ALA A 189 16.86 4.16 -1.19
C ALA A 189 17.04 4.45 -2.69
N ILE A 190 16.99 3.43 -3.56
CA ILE A 190 16.96 3.64 -5.02
C ILE A 190 15.70 4.42 -5.40
N ARG A 191 14.52 4.00 -4.91
CA ARG A 191 13.24 4.66 -5.21
C ARG A 191 13.23 6.13 -4.75
N GLU A 192 13.76 6.43 -3.58
CA GLU A 192 13.87 7.79 -3.03
C GLU A 192 14.68 8.69 -3.99
N ARG A 193 15.88 8.24 -4.40
CA ARG A 193 16.72 8.97 -5.37
C ARG A 193 16.01 9.22 -6.69
N VAL A 194 15.27 8.23 -7.20
CA VAL A 194 14.52 8.35 -8.46
C VAL A 194 13.35 9.32 -8.30
N HIS A 195 12.60 9.22 -7.20
CA HIS A 195 11.48 10.11 -6.92
C HIS A 195 11.94 11.56 -6.80
N ASP A 196 13.00 11.83 -6.04
CA ASP A 196 13.58 13.16 -5.89
C ASP A 196 14.08 13.73 -7.23
N ALA A 197 14.67 12.89 -8.10
CA ALA A 197 15.12 13.30 -9.43
C ALA A 197 13.98 13.61 -10.42
N LEU A 198 12.75 13.16 -10.13
CA LEU A 198 11.55 13.45 -10.93
C LEU A 198 10.79 14.68 -10.42
N CYS A 199 11.08 15.12 -9.19
CA CYS A 199 10.48 16.30 -8.58
C CYS A 199 11.05 17.61 -9.17
N PRO A 200 10.25 18.69 -9.25
CA PRO A 200 8.82 18.76 -8.93
C PRO A 200 7.95 17.96 -9.93
N LEU A 201 6.90 17.32 -9.42
CA LEU A 201 5.97 16.52 -10.24
C LEU A 201 4.90 17.37 -10.92
N GLU A 202 4.81 18.66 -10.59
CA GLU A 202 3.95 19.61 -11.27
C GLU A 202 4.40 19.88 -12.71
N GLY A 203 3.44 19.96 -13.63
CA GLY A 203 3.70 20.28 -15.03
C GLY A 203 4.12 19.08 -15.90
N PRO A 204 4.56 19.37 -17.15
CA PRO A 204 4.79 18.34 -18.16
C PRO A 204 6.03 17.48 -17.86
N VAL A 205 6.03 16.28 -18.43
CA VAL A 205 7.19 15.39 -18.39
C VAL A 205 8.27 15.93 -19.34
N LYS A 206 9.48 16.12 -18.81
CA LYS A 206 10.64 16.62 -19.55
C LYS A 206 11.55 15.47 -19.97
N SER A 207 12.41 15.71 -20.95
CA SER A 207 13.42 14.73 -21.41
C SER A 207 14.36 14.29 -20.30
N GLU A 208 14.70 15.17 -19.34
CA GLU A 208 15.51 14.83 -18.17
C GLU A 208 14.84 13.77 -17.28
N HIS A 209 13.52 13.84 -17.09
CA HIS A 209 12.79 12.83 -16.32
C HIS A 209 12.85 11.44 -17.00
N LEU A 210 12.74 11.41 -18.32
CA LEU A 210 12.81 10.16 -19.10
C LEU A 210 14.21 9.53 -19.04
N GLU A 211 15.26 10.36 -19.07
CA GLU A 211 16.64 9.92 -18.85
C GLU A 211 16.81 9.28 -17.47
N GLN A 212 16.28 9.92 -16.42
CA GLN A 212 16.33 9.39 -15.06
C GLN A 212 15.58 8.06 -14.94
N LEU A 213 14.41 7.92 -15.56
CA LEU A 213 13.67 6.65 -15.56
C LEU A 213 14.44 5.52 -16.23
N ARG A 214 15.18 5.79 -17.30
CA ARG A 214 16.01 4.77 -17.95
C ARG A 214 17.18 4.33 -17.07
N ARG A 215 17.77 5.26 -16.31
CA ARG A 215 18.80 4.93 -15.31
C ARG A 215 18.21 4.15 -14.15
N ALA A 216 17.04 4.56 -13.66
CA ALA A 216 16.29 3.88 -12.63
C ALA A 216 15.98 2.42 -13.01
N ASP A 217 15.59 2.18 -14.27
CA ASP A 217 15.37 0.83 -14.79
C ASP A 217 16.63 -0.06 -14.68
N ALA A 218 17.79 0.48 -15.03
CA ALA A 218 19.05 -0.24 -14.87
C ALA A 218 19.38 -0.51 -13.39
N ASP A 219 19.18 0.47 -12.51
CA ASP A 219 19.37 0.34 -11.06
C ASP A 219 18.45 -0.74 -10.47
N PHE A 220 17.16 -0.74 -10.81
CA PHE A 220 16.18 -1.72 -10.34
C PHE A 220 16.50 -3.13 -10.83
N LYS A 221 16.87 -3.29 -12.10
CA LYS A 221 17.30 -4.58 -12.66
C LYS A 221 18.57 -5.10 -12.00
N HIS A 222 19.53 -4.22 -11.74
CA HIS A 222 20.77 -4.58 -11.05
C HIS A 222 20.49 -5.04 -9.62
N TRP A 223 19.69 -4.26 -8.87
CA TRP A 223 19.22 -4.62 -7.54
C TRP A 223 18.53 -6.00 -7.54
N TYR A 224 17.55 -6.20 -8.44
CA TYR A 224 16.81 -7.45 -8.54
C TYR A 224 17.74 -8.62 -8.84
N SER A 225 18.59 -8.52 -9.86
CA SER A 225 19.51 -9.61 -10.23
C SER A 225 20.46 -10.00 -9.09
N SER A 226 20.99 -9.02 -8.35
CA SER A 226 21.91 -9.25 -7.25
C SER A 226 21.23 -9.96 -6.09
N TRP A 227 20.04 -9.49 -5.70
CA TRP A 227 19.28 -10.10 -4.63
C TRP A 227 18.69 -11.43 -5.05
N ASP A 228 18.25 -11.58 -6.30
CA ASP A 228 17.76 -12.85 -6.83
C ASP A 228 18.86 -13.92 -6.67
N VAL A 229 20.09 -13.68 -7.12
CA VAL A 229 21.21 -14.62 -6.90
C VAL A 229 21.44 -14.94 -5.42
N ALA A 230 21.22 -14.00 -4.50
CA ALA A 230 21.35 -14.25 -3.08
C ALA A 230 20.19 -15.12 -2.55
N PHE A 231 18.94 -14.78 -2.88
CA PHE A 231 17.74 -15.49 -2.43
C PHE A 231 17.67 -16.91 -3.00
N SER A 232 18.16 -17.16 -4.22
CA SER A 232 18.14 -18.51 -4.83
C SER A 232 19.01 -19.53 -4.09
N ARG A 233 19.95 -19.08 -3.27
CA ARG A 233 20.78 -19.96 -2.42
C ARG A 233 19.99 -20.58 -1.26
N LYS A 234 18.87 -19.96 -0.88
CA LYS A 234 18.05 -20.35 0.26
C LYS A 234 16.64 -20.81 -0.15
N TYR A 235 16.10 -20.26 -1.24
CA TYR A 235 14.70 -20.44 -1.60
C TYR A 235 14.52 -20.79 -3.08
N GLU A 236 13.59 -21.71 -3.33
CA GLU A 236 13.14 -22.04 -4.68
C GLU A 236 12.37 -20.87 -5.33
N ASN A 237 12.35 -20.80 -6.65
CA ASN A 237 11.69 -19.72 -7.39
C ASN A 237 10.22 -19.47 -7.00
N ALA A 238 9.47 -20.52 -6.68
CA ALA A 238 8.05 -20.42 -6.31
C ALA A 238 7.83 -19.99 -4.84
N ALA A 239 8.89 -19.92 -4.02
CA ALA A 239 8.79 -19.53 -2.63
C ALA A 239 8.36 -18.07 -2.47
N PHE A 240 7.68 -17.78 -1.36
CA PHE A 240 7.18 -16.44 -1.05
C PHE A 240 8.26 -15.35 -1.18
N TYR A 241 9.44 -15.56 -0.61
CA TYR A 241 10.54 -14.59 -0.64
C TYR A 241 10.98 -14.21 -2.05
N ARG A 242 11.03 -15.18 -2.97
CA ARG A 242 11.44 -14.99 -4.37
C ARG A 242 10.38 -14.22 -5.15
N GLN A 243 9.12 -14.59 -4.96
CA GLN A 243 7.97 -13.92 -5.59
C GLN A 243 7.79 -12.49 -5.04
N SER A 244 8.02 -12.29 -3.74
CA SER A 244 7.99 -10.97 -3.10
C SER A 244 9.09 -10.06 -3.61
N LEU A 245 10.32 -10.56 -3.77
CA LEU A 245 11.43 -9.79 -4.36
C LEU A 245 11.08 -9.30 -5.78
N GLU A 246 10.52 -10.20 -6.60
CA GLU A 246 10.10 -9.87 -7.97
C GLU A 246 8.96 -8.85 -7.99
N ILE A 247 7.94 -9.00 -7.14
CA ILE A 247 6.86 -8.01 -7.03
C ILE A 247 7.38 -6.64 -6.59
N GLN A 248 8.33 -6.58 -5.64
CA GLN A 248 8.91 -5.31 -5.20
C GLN A 248 9.63 -4.58 -6.33
N HIS A 249 10.41 -5.30 -7.16
CA HIS A 249 11.00 -4.78 -8.38
C HIS A 249 9.93 -4.19 -9.31
N LEU A 250 8.92 -4.98 -9.64
CA LEU A 250 7.84 -4.59 -10.57
C LEU A 250 7.09 -3.36 -10.05
N HIS A 251 6.77 -3.30 -8.75
CA HIS A 251 6.09 -2.16 -8.15
C HIS A 251 6.95 -0.89 -8.14
N ALA A 252 8.25 -1.01 -7.87
CA ALA A 252 9.18 0.11 -7.93
C ALA A 252 9.19 0.73 -9.32
N GLU A 253 9.29 -0.10 -10.36
CA GLU A 253 9.28 0.35 -11.75
C GLU A 253 7.93 0.94 -12.17
N LEU A 254 6.83 0.24 -11.85
CA LEU A 254 5.48 0.67 -12.21
C LEU A 254 5.12 2.03 -11.60
N PHE A 255 5.44 2.23 -10.33
CA PHE A 255 5.17 3.50 -9.63
C PHE A 255 5.85 4.67 -10.35
N HIS A 256 7.14 4.55 -10.66
CA HIS A 256 7.88 5.62 -11.33
C HIS A 256 7.45 5.82 -12.78
N ASN A 257 7.15 4.76 -13.52
CA ASN A 257 6.56 4.90 -14.87
C ASN A 257 5.25 5.67 -14.80
N ALA A 258 4.38 5.37 -13.84
CA ALA A 258 3.11 6.08 -13.65
C ALA A 258 3.30 7.57 -13.33
N THR A 259 4.36 7.95 -12.58
CA THR A 259 4.64 9.38 -12.32
C THR A 259 4.97 10.16 -13.60
N ALA A 260 5.48 9.47 -14.63
CA ALA A 260 5.73 10.03 -15.96
C ALA A 260 4.58 9.80 -16.95
N LEU A 261 3.44 9.27 -16.50
CA LEU A 261 2.17 9.31 -17.23
C LEU A 261 1.29 10.49 -16.81
N ARG A 262 1.82 11.40 -15.96
CA ARG A 262 1.15 12.65 -15.62
C ARG A 262 0.86 13.50 -16.86
N GLY A 263 -0.24 14.24 -16.80
CA GLY A 263 -0.75 15.01 -17.94
C GLY A 263 -1.66 14.22 -18.88
N ILE A 264 -1.80 12.90 -18.70
CA ILE A 264 -2.74 12.06 -19.46
C ILE A 264 -4.03 11.85 -18.64
N ASN A 265 -5.02 12.72 -18.85
CA ASN A 265 -6.24 12.78 -18.04
C ASN A 265 -7.50 12.29 -18.75
N GLY A 266 -7.43 12.14 -20.08
CA GLY A 266 -8.58 11.66 -20.84
C GLY A 266 -8.23 11.11 -22.22
N PRO A 267 -9.27 10.72 -22.99
CA PRO A 267 -9.09 10.11 -24.30
C PRO A 267 -8.35 10.97 -25.32
N GLU A 268 -8.50 12.30 -25.24
CA GLU A 268 -7.80 13.24 -26.13
C GLU A 268 -6.30 13.25 -25.85
N ASP A 269 -5.89 13.33 -24.57
CA ASP A 269 -4.47 13.25 -24.18
C ASP A 269 -3.84 11.92 -24.59
N VAL A 270 -4.62 10.82 -24.51
CA VAL A 270 -4.18 9.50 -24.97
C VAL A 270 -3.93 9.48 -26.48
N GLN A 271 -4.79 10.14 -27.27
CA GLN A 271 -4.60 10.25 -28.72
C GLN A 271 -3.35 11.06 -29.08
N ASN A 272 -3.09 12.12 -28.30
CA ASN A 272 -1.96 13.02 -28.50
C ASN A 272 -0.73 12.65 -27.63
N MET A 273 -0.71 11.44 -27.09
CA MET A 273 0.32 11.02 -26.13
C MET A 273 1.71 11.03 -26.78
N PRO A 274 2.71 11.70 -26.19
CA PRO A 274 4.07 11.70 -26.69
C PRO A 274 4.66 10.28 -26.81
N PRO A 275 5.50 9.99 -27.83
CA PRO A 275 6.02 8.64 -28.07
C PRO A 275 6.68 8.00 -26.85
N ALA A 276 7.47 8.76 -26.09
CA ALA A 276 8.14 8.26 -24.89
C ALA A 276 7.16 7.89 -23.77
N GLN A 277 6.10 8.69 -23.55
CA GLN A 277 5.06 8.35 -22.57
C GLN A 277 4.22 7.15 -23.01
N LYS A 278 4.01 6.99 -24.33
CA LYS A 278 3.36 5.81 -24.89
C LYS A 278 4.17 4.54 -24.69
N GLU A 279 5.49 4.59 -24.84
CA GLU A 279 6.38 3.47 -24.49
C GLU A 279 6.29 3.12 -23.01
N LEU A 280 6.32 4.13 -22.12
CA LEU A 280 6.12 3.92 -20.68
C LEU A 280 4.75 3.32 -20.35
N ALA A 281 3.69 3.72 -21.07
CA ALA A 281 2.35 3.18 -20.87
C ALA A 281 2.27 1.70 -21.27
N ILE A 282 2.85 1.31 -22.42
CA ILE A 282 2.92 -0.09 -22.86
C ILE A 282 3.71 -0.92 -21.85
N ARG A 283 4.87 -0.41 -21.43
CA ARG A 283 5.71 -1.05 -20.42
C ARG A 283 4.98 -1.20 -19.08
N SER A 284 4.20 -0.21 -18.66
CA SER A 284 3.36 -0.26 -17.46
C SER A 284 2.28 -1.34 -17.53
N ILE A 285 1.70 -1.60 -18.71
CA ILE A 285 0.74 -2.70 -18.92
C ILE A 285 1.42 -4.05 -18.68
N GLU A 286 2.63 -4.25 -19.22
CA GLU A 286 3.39 -5.49 -19.08
C GLU A 286 3.76 -5.76 -17.62
N ILE A 287 4.31 -4.76 -16.94
CA ILE A 287 4.68 -4.84 -15.52
C ILE A 287 3.47 -5.13 -14.65
N ALA A 288 2.39 -4.35 -14.81
CA ALA A 288 1.17 -4.53 -14.02
C ALA A 288 0.53 -5.89 -14.29
N SER A 289 0.54 -6.37 -15.54
CA SER A 289 0.04 -7.71 -15.90
C SER A 289 0.83 -8.81 -15.18
N LYS A 290 2.17 -8.70 -15.15
CA LYS A 290 3.06 -9.65 -14.49
C LYS A 290 2.92 -9.61 -12.97
N GLY A 291 2.86 -8.43 -12.36
CA GLY A 291 2.66 -8.26 -10.92
C GLY A 291 1.32 -8.82 -10.45
N LEU A 292 0.24 -8.58 -11.21
CA LEU A 292 -1.06 -9.20 -10.93
C LEU A 292 -1.01 -10.71 -11.11
N ASP A 293 -0.31 -11.21 -12.12
CA ASP A 293 -0.15 -12.65 -12.36
C ASP A 293 0.45 -13.36 -11.13
N ILE A 294 1.57 -12.83 -10.62
CA ILE A 294 2.19 -13.33 -9.39
C ILE A 294 1.21 -13.26 -8.23
N THR A 295 0.54 -12.11 -8.06
CA THR A 295 -0.39 -11.90 -6.93
C THR A 295 -1.55 -12.89 -6.90
N VAL A 296 -2.12 -13.23 -8.06
CA VAL A 296 -3.33 -14.07 -8.15
C VAL A 296 -3.08 -15.54 -8.48
N ASN A 297 -1.94 -15.87 -9.10
CA ASN A 297 -1.61 -17.23 -9.53
C ASN A 297 -0.56 -17.91 -8.66
N SER A 298 0.35 -17.17 -8.01
CA SER A 298 1.36 -17.77 -7.14
C SER A 298 0.71 -18.18 -5.81
N PRO A 299 0.65 -19.49 -5.46
CA PRO A 299 0.03 -19.92 -4.22
C PRO A 299 0.75 -19.34 -3.00
N ALA A 300 2.08 -19.34 -3.00
CA ALA A 300 2.88 -18.84 -1.88
C ALA A 300 2.67 -17.33 -1.67
N TYR A 301 2.64 -16.54 -2.75
CA TYR A 301 2.41 -15.10 -2.62
C TYR A 301 0.97 -14.78 -2.21
N ARG A 302 -0.01 -15.47 -2.80
CA ARG A 302 -1.43 -15.35 -2.44
C ARG A 302 -1.67 -15.64 -0.96
N GLU A 303 -1.03 -16.68 -0.43
CA GLU A 303 -1.12 -17.00 1.01
C GLU A 303 -0.49 -15.89 1.86
N GLY A 304 0.65 -15.34 1.43
CA GLY A 304 1.30 -14.21 2.10
C GLY A 304 0.44 -12.94 2.17
N MET A 305 -0.39 -12.68 1.14
CA MET A 305 -1.29 -11.50 1.10
C MET A 305 -2.25 -11.42 2.30
N LYS A 306 -2.58 -12.55 2.94
CA LYS A 306 -3.41 -12.57 4.16
C LYS A 306 -2.79 -11.80 5.32
N TYR A 307 -1.46 -11.84 5.39
CA TYR A 307 -0.64 -11.25 6.45
C TYR A 307 -0.01 -9.93 6.02
N ALA A 308 -0.36 -9.42 4.86
CA ALA A 308 0.25 -8.23 4.31
C ALA A 308 -0.27 -6.95 5.00
N VAL A 309 0.60 -5.95 5.07
CA VAL A 309 0.30 -4.59 5.52
C VAL A 309 -0.52 -3.86 4.46
N HIS A 310 -1.13 -2.75 4.86
CA HIS A 310 -1.92 -1.87 3.99
C HIS A 310 -1.23 -1.53 2.68
N TYR A 311 0.08 -1.23 2.72
CA TYR A 311 0.84 -0.82 1.54
C TYR A 311 0.85 -1.88 0.41
N THR A 312 0.96 -3.16 0.75
CA THR A 312 0.98 -4.22 -0.26
C THR A 312 -0.38 -4.39 -0.93
N HIS A 313 -1.47 -4.27 -0.18
CA HIS A 313 -2.81 -4.29 -0.78
C HIS A 313 -3.04 -3.05 -1.66
N ALA A 314 -2.57 -1.88 -1.23
CA ALA A 314 -2.65 -0.64 -1.98
C ALA A 314 -1.85 -0.72 -3.31
N THR A 315 -0.63 -1.24 -3.30
CA THR A 315 0.19 -1.39 -4.51
C THR A 315 -0.42 -2.37 -5.51
N ALA A 316 -0.96 -3.50 -5.06
CA ALA A 316 -1.68 -4.44 -5.93
C ALA A 316 -2.94 -3.80 -6.54
N THR A 317 -3.69 -3.04 -5.75
CA THR A 317 -4.86 -2.29 -6.20
C THR A 317 -4.49 -1.24 -7.22
N PHE A 318 -3.43 -0.47 -6.97
CA PHE A 318 -2.88 0.52 -7.88
C PHE A 318 -2.48 -0.11 -9.23
N ALA A 319 -1.76 -1.23 -9.21
CA ALA A 319 -1.38 -1.94 -10.44
C ALA A 319 -2.61 -2.40 -11.24
N ALA A 320 -3.62 -2.96 -10.57
CA ALA A 320 -4.87 -3.37 -11.19
C ALA A 320 -5.65 -2.16 -11.75
N SER A 321 -5.63 -1.05 -11.03
CA SER A 321 -6.24 0.22 -11.39
C SER A 321 -5.65 0.75 -12.71
N LEU A 322 -4.32 0.78 -12.83
CA LEU A 322 -3.62 1.14 -14.06
C LEU A 322 -3.93 0.16 -15.20
N LEU A 323 -3.91 -1.14 -14.93
CA LEU A 323 -4.18 -2.16 -15.95
C LEU A 323 -5.59 -2.04 -16.53
N LEU A 324 -6.57 -1.71 -15.68
CA LEU A 324 -7.94 -1.48 -16.12
C LEU A 324 -8.04 -0.27 -17.06
N ARG A 325 -7.34 0.83 -16.75
CA ARG A 325 -7.38 2.07 -17.52
C ARG A 325 -6.60 1.97 -18.83
N LEU A 326 -5.44 1.32 -18.81
CA LEU A 326 -4.55 1.21 -19.96
C LEU A 326 -4.94 0.08 -20.93
N ALA A 327 -5.34 -1.08 -20.41
CA ALA A 327 -5.52 -2.29 -21.23
C ALA A 327 -6.92 -2.93 -21.12
N ARG A 328 -7.77 -2.46 -20.20
CA ARG A 328 -9.12 -3.01 -19.94
C ARG A 328 -9.16 -4.51 -19.66
N LEU A 329 -8.11 -5.06 -19.04
CA LEU A 329 -8.02 -6.48 -18.70
C LEU A 329 -8.89 -6.83 -17.48
N LEU A 330 -10.21 -6.92 -17.69
CA LEU A 330 -11.22 -7.07 -16.63
C LEU A 330 -11.04 -8.35 -15.81
N ASP A 331 -10.68 -9.48 -16.44
CA ASP A 331 -10.62 -10.79 -15.78
C ASP A 331 -9.55 -10.84 -14.67
N ARG A 332 -8.34 -10.35 -14.95
CA ARG A 332 -7.26 -10.30 -13.95
C ARG A 332 -7.63 -9.42 -12.75
N VAL A 333 -8.28 -8.28 -13.03
CA VAL A 333 -8.73 -7.34 -11.99
C VAL A 333 -9.87 -7.94 -11.16
N ASP A 334 -10.79 -8.68 -11.79
CA ASP A 334 -11.89 -9.38 -11.11
C ASP A 334 -11.36 -10.48 -10.17
N ARG A 335 -10.35 -11.23 -10.61
CA ARG A 335 -9.66 -12.23 -9.77
C ARG A 335 -8.98 -11.59 -8.56
N LEU A 336 -8.29 -10.47 -8.74
CA LEU A 336 -7.70 -9.72 -7.62
C LEU A 336 -8.76 -9.20 -6.66
N ALA A 337 -9.87 -8.66 -7.18
CA ALA A 337 -10.97 -8.17 -6.35
C ALA A 337 -11.59 -9.27 -5.48
N ARG A 338 -11.70 -10.50 -6.01
CA ARG A 338 -12.16 -11.67 -5.23
C ARG A 338 -11.14 -12.05 -4.16
N LEU A 339 -9.85 -12.08 -4.48
CA LEU A 339 -8.79 -12.33 -3.51
C LEU A 339 -8.83 -11.31 -2.36
N MET A 340 -8.91 -10.02 -2.69
CA MET A 340 -8.97 -8.93 -1.70
C MET A 340 -10.21 -9.02 -0.79
N ALA A 341 -11.30 -9.61 -1.29
CA ALA A 341 -12.53 -9.82 -0.52
C ALA A 341 -12.47 -11.01 0.44
N GLU A 342 -11.49 -11.90 0.30
CA GLU A 342 -11.28 -13.04 1.21
C GLU A 342 -10.34 -12.68 2.38
N ILE A 343 -9.49 -11.66 2.19
CA ILE A 343 -8.48 -11.22 3.14
C ILE A 343 -8.88 -9.89 3.80
N PRO A 344 -8.11 -9.33 4.75
CA PRO A 344 -8.37 -8.01 5.35
C PRO A 344 -8.27 -6.79 4.41
N GLY A 345 -8.64 -6.94 3.14
CA GLY A 345 -8.54 -5.95 2.07
C GLY A 345 -9.90 -5.49 1.53
N LYS A 346 -10.97 -5.50 2.32
CA LYS A 346 -12.34 -5.15 1.88
C LYS A 346 -12.40 -3.80 1.15
N ARG A 347 -11.69 -2.77 1.64
CA ARG A 347 -11.58 -1.43 1.00
C ARG A 347 -11.07 -1.52 -0.44
N TYR A 348 -10.07 -2.35 -0.67
CA TYR A 348 -9.46 -2.57 -1.98
C TYR A 348 -10.35 -3.42 -2.89
N ALA A 349 -10.96 -4.47 -2.35
CA ALA A 349 -11.93 -5.27 -3.08
C ALA A 349 -13.07 -4.39 -3.62
N LEU A 350 -13.64 -3.55 -2.74
CA LEU A 350 -14.69 -2.60 -3.08
C LEU A 350 -14.24 -1.60 -4.17
N THR A 351 -13.04 -1.03 -4.01
CA THR A 351 -12.44 -0.14 -5.03
C THR A 351 -12.40 -0.82 -6.40
N LEU A 352 -11.84 -2.02 -6.48
CA LEU A 352 -11.69 -2.74 -7.74
C LEU A 352 -13.04 -3.11 -8.36
N GLN A 353 -14.04 -3.47 -7.56
CA GLN A 353 -15.37 -3.80 -8.05
C GLN A 353 -16.13 -2.60 -8.57
N LEU A 354 -16.02 -1.45 -7.89
CA LEU A 354 -16.59 -0.19 -8.37
C LEU A 354 -16.03 0.14 -9.76
N MET A 355 -14.70 0.04 -9.91
CA MET A 355 -14.02 0.23 -11.19
C MET A 355 -14.47 -0.78 -12.25
N LEU A 356 -14.58 -2.07 -11.90
CA LEU A 356 -15.03 -3.14 -12.81
C LEU A 356 -16.48 -2.95 -13.26
N LYS A 357 -17.41 -2.69 -12.33
CA LYS A 357 -18.84 -2.47 -12.62
C LYS A 357 -19.00 -1.29 -13.57
N ARG A 358 -18.30 -0.19 -13.32
CA ARG A 358 -18.30 0.99 -14.20
C ARG A 358 -17.75 0.68 -15.58
N SER A 359 -16.60 0.00 -15.66
CA SER A 359 -15.99 -0.39 -16.94
C SER A 359 -16.91 -1.30 -17.78
N LYS A 360 -17.57 -2.28 -17.13
CA LYS A 360 -18.56 -3.18 -17.77
C LYS A 360 -19.79 -2.41 -18.29
N ARG A 361 -20.37 -1.49 -17.51
CA ARG A 361 -21.50 -0.65 -17.95
C ARG A 361 -21.17 0.17 -19.20
N ARG A 362 -19.96 0.73 -19.27
CA ARG A 362 -19.53 1.49 -20.47
C ARG A 362 -19.34 0.62 -21.70
N GLN A 363 -18.88 -0.63 -21.54
CA GLN A 363 -18.79 -1.58 -22.65
C GLN A 363 -20.17 -1.90 -23.22
N THR A 364 -21.19 -2.08 -22.37
CA THR A 364 -22.56 -2.36 -22.83
C THR A 364 -23.22 -1.14 -23.50
N SER A 365 -22.93 0.09 -23.03
CA SER A 365 -23.42 1.32 -23.66
C SER A 365 -22.82 1.59 -25.06
N ARG A 366 -21.68 1.00 -25.41
CA ARG A 366 -20.98 1.20 -26.70
C ARG A 366 -21.25 0.09 -27.73
N SER A 367 -22.11 -0.88 -27.44
CA SER A 367 -22.55 -1.90 -28.42
C SER A 367 -23.69 -1.36 -29.31
N PRO A 368 -23.55 -1.35 -30.66
CA PRO A 368 -24.39 -0.55 -31.55
C PRO A 368 -25.67 -1.26 -32.01
N LYS A 369 -26.79 -0.53 -31.97
CA LYS A 369 -27.85 -0.61 -33.00
C LYS A 369 -27.58 0.46 -34.06
N VAL A 370 -26.46 0.41 -34.78
CA VAL A 370 -26.26 1.14 -36.05
C VAL A 370 -25.25 0.37 -36.91
N SER A 371 -25.58 0.30 -38.19
CA SER A 371 -25.05 -0.47 -39.31
C SER A 371 -23.52 -0.62 -39.41
N ARG A 372 -23.12 -1.78 -39.96
CA ARG A 372 -21.80 -2.10 -40.51
C ARG A 372 -21.15 -0.89 -41.18
N ASP A 373 -20.12 -0.34 -40.55
CA ASP A 373 -18.90 0.06 -41.25
C ASP A 373 -17.69 -0.22 -40.36
N SER A 374 -16.86 -1.14 -40.86
CA SER A 374 -15.50 -1.55 -40.49
C SER A 374 -14.94 -1.16 -39.12
N GLN A 375 -14.89 -2.16 -38.24
CA GLN A 375 -14.10 -2.17 -37.00
C GLN A 375 -12.61 -1.89 -37.27
N ARG A 376 -12.03 -0.94 -36.52
CA ARG A 376 -10.62 -1.00 -36.10
C ARG A 376 -10.56 -0.96 -34.58
N SER A 377 -10.25 -2.11 -33.98
CA SER A 377 -9.67 -2.20 -32.64
C SER A 377 -8.44 -1.29 -32.56
N LEU A 378 -8.31 -0.56 -31.45
CA LEU A 378 -7.12 0.22 -31.10
C LEU A 378 -5.97 -0.74 -30.77
N VAL A 379 -5.35 -1.29 -31.80
CA VAL A 379 -4.01 -1.91 -31.75
C VAL A 379 -3.05 -0.84 -32.26
N MET A 380 -2.05 -0.46 -31.48
CA MET A 380 -1.08 0.58 -31.87
C MET A 380 -0.04 -0.01 -32.84
N PRO A 381 0.07 0.45 -34.10
CA PRO A 381 1.18 0.10 -34.98
C PRO A 381 2.29 1.16 -34.93
N VAL A 382 3.49 0.78 -35.38
CA VAL A 382 4.76 1.51 -35.36
C VAL A 382 5.04 2.15 -36.75
N ASP A 383 5.75 3.29 -36.72
CA ASP A 383 6.59 3.96 -37.76
C ASP A 383 6.15 5.23 -38.55
N GLN A 384 7.06 6.25 -38.41
CA GLN A 384 7.71 7.23 -39.32
C GLN A 384 6.97 8.41 -40.05
N ALA A 385 7.13 9.63 -39.45
CA ALA A 385 7.56 10.98 -39.92
C ALA A 385 7.50 11.46 -41.41
N PRO A 386 7.66 12.80 -41.73
CA PRO A 386 7.10 14.03 -41.13
C PRO A 386 6.69 15.19 -42.12
N ASN A 387 6.15 16.30 -41.56
CA ASN A 387 6.27 17.74 -41.95
C ASN A 387 5.17 18.44 -42.84
N PRO A 388 5.05 19.81 -42.88
CA PRO A 388 4.61 20.76 -41.82
C PRO A 388 3.68 21.94 -42.30
N HIS A 389 3.41 22.93 -41.39
CA HIS A 389 2.93 24.34 -41.53
C HIS A 389 1.62 24.66 -40.75
N ALA A 390 1.61 25.31 -39.55
CA ALA A 390 1.73 26.75 -39.16
C ALA A 390 0.47 27.64 -39.38
N PRO A 391 0.18 28.76 -38.67
CA PRO A 391 0.53 29.24 -37.30
C PRO A 391 -0.64 29.90 -36.47
N ALA A 392 -0.36 30.22 -35.18
CA ALA A 392 -0.87 31.31 -34.28
C ALA A 392 -2.40 31.50 -34.03
N VAL A 393 -2.91 31.91 -32.86
CA VAL A 393 -2.75 33.22 -32.15
C VAL A 393 -3.19 33.10 -30.67
N ALA A 394 -2.55 33.92 -29.82
CA ALA A 394 -2.73 34.08 -28.39
C ALA A 394 -4.11 34.63 -27.93
N ASN A 395 -4.50 34.33 -26.67
CA ASN A 395 -5.04 35.37 -25.80
C ASN A 395 -4.88 35.06 -24.31
N THR A 396 -4.28 36.03 -23.63
CA THR A 396 -4.01 36.13 -22.19
C THR A 396 -5.27 36.59 -21.47
N GLN A 397 -5.59 36.01 -20.31
CA GLN A 397 -6.33 36.73 -19.27
C GLN A 397 -6.00 36.20 -17.87
N TYR A 398 -5.32 37.07 -17.11
CA TYR A 398 -5.10 36.97 -15.68
C TYR A 398 -6.43 37.04 -14.93
N ARG A 399 -6.63 36.17 -13.92
CA ARG A 399 -7.56 36.47 -12.82
C ARG A 399 -7.06 35.94 -11.48
N ALA A 400 -7.30 36.77 -10.48
CA ALA A 400 -6.64 36.86 -9.19
C ALA A 400 -6.95 35.71 -8.23
N VAL A 401 -5.99 35.48 -7.33
CA VAL A 401 -6.03 34.59 -6.17
C VAL A 401 -6.64 35.36 -5.00
N GLU A 402 -7.65 34.78 -4.33
CA GLU A 402 -7.92 35.08 -2.92
C GLU A 402 -8.17 33.78 -2.13
N PRO A 403 -7.72 33.73 -0.85
CA PRO A 403 -7.67 32.51 -0.05
C PRO A 403 -8.96 32.32 0.77
N PHE A 404 -9.49 31.09 0.79
CA PHE A 404 -10.64 30.75 1.64
C PHE A 404 -10.23 29.72 2.71
N SER A 405 -10.30 30.14 3.97
CA SER A 405 -10.29 29.29 5.16
C SER A 405 -11.74 29.20 5.69
N PRO A 406 -12.28 28.02 6.03
CA PRO A 406 -13.51 27.95 6.81
C PRO A 406 -13.21 27.76 8.31
N VAL A 407 -13.82 28.66 9.08
CA VAL A 407 -14.03 28.58 10.53
C VAL A 407 -15.17 27.60 10.81
N TYR A 408 -15.02 26.71 11.80
CA TYR A 408 -16.09 25.82 12.26
C TYR A 408 -17.04 26.58 13.20
N GLU A 409 -18.34 26.56 12.89
CA GLU A 409 -19.40 27.01 13.78
C GLU A 409 -20.26 25.81 14.18
N THR A 410 -20.22 25.46 15.47
CA THR A 410 -20.86 24.27 16.04
C THR A 410 -22.26 24.62 16.53
N THR A 411 -23.31 23.99 15.99
CA THR A 411 -24.66 24.04 16.56
C THR A 411 -25.07 22.66 17.08
N TYR A 412 -25.14 22.54 18.41
CA TYR A 412 -25.72 21.39 19.11
C TYR A 412 -27.24 21.38 18.95
N ARG A 413 -27.80 20.22 18.64
CA ARG A 413 -29.17 19.84 19.04
C ARG A 413 -29.12 18.50 19.75
N ALA A 414 -29.44 18.55 21.03
CA ALA A 414 -29.72 17.39 21.86
C ALA A 414 -31.16 16.95 21.62
N ASP A 415 -31.37 15.65 21.42
CA ASP A 415 -32.65 15.03 21.74
C ASP A 415 -32.41 13.74 22.52
N VAL A 416 -33.08 13.69 23.66
CA VAL A 416 -33.05 12.66 24.69
C VAL A 416 -34.26 11.77 24.46
N SER A 417 -34.07 10.45 24.44
CA SER A 417 -35.16 9.53 24.79
C SER A 417 -34.62 8.25 25.41
N MET A 418 -34.92 8.10 26.71
CA MET A 418 -34.76 6.88 27.49
C MET A 418 -35.85 5.86 27.13
N HIS A 419 -35.53 4.56 27.18
CA HIS A 419 -36.48 3.55 27.65
C HIS A 419 -35.80 2.36 28.34
N HIS A 420 -36.43 1.93 29.42
CA HIS A 420 -36.01 0.95 30.42
C HIS A 420 -36.11 -0.52 29.98
N SER A 421 -35.09 -1.29 30.40
CA SER A 421 -35.05 -2.68 30.90
C SER A 421 -36.28 -3.59 30.81
N HIS A 422 -36.05 -4.85 30.41
CA HIS A 422 -36.53 -6.04 31.13
C HIS A 422 -35.70 -7.31 30.84
N ALA A 423 -35.44 -8.06 31.93
CA ALA A 423 -34.73 -9.34 31.96
C ALA A 423 -35.69 -10.52 31.72
N GLY A 424 -35.19 -11.65 31.21
CA GLY A 424 -35.98 -12.87 31.15
C GLY A 424 -35.35 -14.07 30.42
N HIS A 425 -34.76 -14.94 31.21
CA HIS A 425 -34.74 -16.42 31.11
C HIS A 425 -34.15 -17.16 29.87
N VAL A 426 -33.21 -18.03 30.22
CA VAL A 426 -32.65 -19.16 29.46
C VAL A 426 -33.61 -20.36 29.54
N PRO A 427 -33.71 -21.18 28.48
CA PRO A 427 -33.55 -22.62 28.70
C PRO A 427 -32.60 -23.28 27.69
N ALA A 428 -31.81 -24.20 28.20
CA ALA A 428 -30.93 -25.08 27.45
C ALA A 428 -31.72 -26.22 26.80
N MET A 429 -31.37 -26.62 25.57
CA MET A 429 -31.46 -28.02 25.13
C MET A 429 -30.66 -28.31 23.85
N ASN A 430 -29.77 -29.30 23.99
CA ASN A 430 -29.30 -30.33 23.07
C ASN A 430 -28.75 -29.97 21.67
N GLN A 431 -27.44 -30.19 21.58
CA GLN A 431 -26.64 -30.32 20.37
C GLN A 431 -26.95 -31.63 19.61
N MET A 432 -27.05 -31.53 18.29
CA MET A 432 -26.54 -32.52 17.34
C MET A 432 -25.93 -31.79 16.13
N PRO A 433 -24.84 -32.30 15.53
CA PRO A 433 -24.04 -31.54 14.58
C PRO A 433 -24.62 -31.66 13.17
N GLN A 434 -25.27 -30.60 12.70
CA GLN A 434 -25.56 -30.46 11.27
C GLN A 434 -24.29 -29.95 10.57
N MET A 435 -23.75 -30.79 9.68
CA MET A 435 -22.70 -30.39 8.74
C MET A 435 -23.22 -29.25 7.86
N PHE A 436 -22.77 -28.02 8.13
CA PHE A 436 -22.93 -26.91 7.21
C PHE A 436 -21.90 -27.06 6.09
N THR A 437 -22.31 -27.66 4.98
CA THR A 437 -21.71 -27.35 3.68
C THR A 437 -22.01 -25.90 3.35
N GLN A 438 -21.07 -25.00 3.67
CA GLN A 438 -21.09 -23.63 3.16
C GLN A 438 -20.96 -23.67 1.64
N HIS A 439 -22.09 -23.47 0.94
CA HIS A 439 -22.05 -22.99 -0.42
C HIS A 439 -21.36 -21.62 -0.42
N VAL A 440 -20.19 -21.54 -1.04
CA VAL A 440 -19.46 -20.29 -1.30
C VAL A 440 -20.31 -19.47 -2.27
N GLY A 441 -21.23 -18.67 -1.73
CA GLY A 441 -21.92 -17.64 -2.48
C GLY A 441 -20.90 -16.58 -2.90
N HIS A 442 -20.93 -16.17 -4.17
CA HIS A 442 -20.20 -14.98 -4.60
C HIS A 442 -20.54 -13.81 -3.67
N PRO A 443 -19.55 -13.09 -3.11
CA PRO A 443 -19.84 -11.94 -2.28
C PRO A 443 -20.66 -10.93 -3.10
N THR A 444 -21.90 -10.69 -2.69
CA THR A 444 -22.79 -9.71 -3.29
C THR A 444 -22.41 -8.34 -2.74
N PHE A 445 -21.66 -7.58 -3.53
CA PHE A 445 -21.23 -6.22 -3.18
C PHE A 445 -22.37 -5.21 -3.40
N THR A 446 -23.41 -5.32 -2.57
CA THR A 446 -24.54 -4.39 -2.54
C THR A 446 -24.10 -2.96 -2.21
N GLU A 447 -23.09 -2.81 -1.35
CA GLU A 447 -22.42 -1.54 -1.05
C GLU A 447 -21.91 -0.83 -2.32
N ALA A 448 -21.32 -1.60 -3.24
CA ALA A 448 -20.81 -1.04 -4.49
C ALA A 448 -21.92 -0.51 -5.40
N ASP A 449 -23.11 -1.12 -5.39
CA ASP A 449 -24.25 -0.63 -6.17
C ASP A 449 -24.80 0.69 -5.61
N GLN A 450 -24.92 0.81 -4.29
CA GLN A 450 -25.38 2.03 -3.62
C GLN A 450 -24.44 3.22 -3.88
N ILE A 451 -23.13 2.99 -3.81
CA ILE A 451 -22.12 4.01 -4.10
C ILE A 451 -22.22 4.44 -5.58
N LEU A 452 -22.34 3.49 -6.52
CA LEU A 452 -22.47 3.81 -7.94
C LEU A 452 -23.76 4.58 -8.25
N GLU A 453 -24.90 4.23 -7.66
CA GLU A 453 -26.16 4.97 -7.86
C GLU A 453 -26.03 6.43 -7.42
N THR A 454 -25.28 6.69 -6.35
CA THR A 454 -25.00 8.05 -5.87
C THR A 454 -24.10 8.80 -6.87
N LEU A 455 -23.06 8.13 -7.38
CA LEU A 455 -22.07 8.72 -8.29
C LEU A 455 -22.59 8.87 -9.74
N ASP A 456 -23.52 8.04 -10.19
CA ASP A 456 -24.12 8.11 -11.54
C ASP A 456 -24.93 9.41 -11.75
N ARG A 457 -25.29 10.11 -10.65
CA ARG A 457 -25.91 11.44 -10.70
C ARG A 457 -24.90 12.57 -10.91
N THR A 458 -23.61 12.28 -10.84
CA THR A 458 -22.51 13.25 -10.99
C THR A 458 -22.00 13.26 -12.43
N ASP A 459 -21.70 14.44 -12.97
CA ASP A 459 -21.12 14.56 -14.30
C ASP A 459 -19.77 13.82 -14.38
N VAL A 460 -19.50 13.14 -15.50
CA VAL A 460 -18.29 12.32 -15.70
C VAL A 460 -17.02 13.16 -15.52
N ALA A 461 -17.06 14.44 -15.91
CA ALA A 461 -15.95 15.38 -15.76
C ALA A 461 -15.67 15.77 -14.30
N GLN A 462 -16.65 15.58 -13.39
CA GLN A 462 -16.54 15.92 -11.97
C GLN A 462 -16.26 14.68 -11.10
N LEU A 463 -16.13 13.50 -11.71
CA LEU A 463 -15.89 12.29 -10.94
C LEU A 463 -14.47 12.26 -10.36
N PRO A 464 -14.33 11.81 -9.11
CA PRO A 464 -13.03 11.60 -8.50
C PRO A 464 -12.15 10.63 -9.32
N VAL A 465 -10.83 10.83 -9.26
CA VAL A 465 -9.85 10.01 -10.00
C VAL A 465 -9.95 8.52 -9.66
N TRP A 466 -10.23 8.18 -8.40
CA TRP A 466 -10.33 6.80 -7.95
C TRP A 466 -11.45 6.01 -8.63
N ILE A 467 -12.55 6.68 -9.03
CA ILE A 467 -13.66 6.04 -9.77
C ILE A 467 -13.57 6.30 -11.28
N SER A 468 -12.82 7.31 -11.71
CA SER A 468 -12.64 7.63 -13.13
C SER A 468 -11.86 6.53 -13.85
N ASP A 469 -12.42 6.06 -14.97
CA ASP A 469 -11.80 5.07 -15.87
C ASP A 469 -11.01 5.73 -17.02
N GLN A 470 -10.92 7.06 -17.05
CA GLN A 470 -10.34 7.83 -18.16
C GLN A 470 -9.01 8.50 -17.83
N SER A 471 -8.81 8.88 -16.57
CA SER A 471 -7.58 9.56 -16.11
C SER A 471 -6.56 8.56 -15.61
N LEU A 472 -5.29 8.71 -16.01
CA LEU A 472 -4.18 7.93 -15.46
C LEU A 472 -3.65 8.51 -14.13
N GLY A 473 -4.44 9.30 -13.43
CA GLY A 473 -4.11 9.90 -12.14
C GLY A 473 -3.77 11.37 -12.23
N GLY A 474 -3.17 11.82 -13.34
CA GLY A 474 -2.84 13.22 -13.56
C GLY A 474 -2.08 13.84 -12.39
N GLN A 475 -2.47 15.06 -12.01
CA GLN A 475 -1.95 15.74 -10.83
C GLN A 475 -2.41 15.10 -9.51
N SER A 476 -3.54 14.39 -9.50
CA SER A 476 -4.05 13.72 -8.30
C SER A 476 -3.09 12.62 -7.83
N PHE A 477 -2.50 11.85 -8.75
CA PHE A 477 -1.47 10.86 -8.40
C PHE A 477 -0.21 11.52 -7.84
N SER A 478 0.21 12.66 -8.40
CA SER A 478 1.35 13.42 -7.89
C SER A 478 1.12 13.97 -6.48
N GLN A 479 -0.11 14.37 -6.15
CA GLN A 479 -0.47 14.97 -4.85
C GLN A 479 -0.85 13.96 -3.77
N HIS A 480 -1.48 12.85 -4.15
CA HIS A 480 -2.05 11.88 -3.22
C HIS A 480 -1.42 10.50 -3.32
N GLY A 481 -0.41 10.31 -4.17
CA GLY A 481 0.20 9.01 -4.37
C GLY A 481 -0.82 7.97 -4.82
N MET A 482 -0.64 6.72 -4.40
CA MET A 482 -1.55 5.63 -4.77
C MET A 482 -2.99 5.80 -4.25
N ASP A 483 -3.20 6.57 -3.17
CA ASP A 483 -4.53 6.85 -2.63
C ASP A 483 -5.42 7.62 -3.62
N ALA A 484 -4.83 8.29 -4.63
CA ALA A 484 -5.56 8.87 -5.75
C ALA A 484 -6.45 7.85 -6.49
N PHE A 485 -6.14 6.56 -6.38
CA PHE A 485 -6.79 5.47 -7.07
C PHE A 485 -7.64 4.56 -6.17
N ILE A 486 -7.72 4.87 -4.87
CA ILE A 486 -8.37 4.04 -3.87
C ILE A 486 -9.57 4.79 -3.33
N ILE A 487 -10.66 4.08 -3.02
CA ILE A 487 -11.84 4.71 -2.42
C ILE A 487 -11.46 5.41 -1.10
N PRO A 488 -11.83 6.70 -0.90
CA PRO A 488 -11.59 7.39 0.36
C PRO A 488 -12.37 6.77 1.52
N THR A 489 -11.85 6.90 2.73
CA THR A 489 -12.44 6.31 3.94
C THR A 489 -13.83 6.87 4.29
N GLU A 490 -14.19 8.06 3.80
CA GLU A 490 -15.50 8.69 4.00
C GLU A 490 -16.65 7.96 3.29
N TYR A 491 -16.35 7.16 2.26
CA TYR A 491 -17.33 6.32 1.57
C TYR A 491 -17.48 4.92 2.19
N LEU A 492 -16.67 4.61 3.20
CA LEU A 492 -16.76 3.35 3.93
C LEU A 492 -17.69 3.53 5.14
N PRO A 493 -18.33 2.46 5.64
CA PRO A 493 -19.03 2.52 6.93
C PRO A 493 -18.11 3.14 7.96
N ALA A 494 -18.64 4.03 8.81
CA ALA A 494 -17.83 4.71 9.81
C ALA A 494 -17.02 3.68 10.60
N ALA A 495 -15.71 3.64 10.35
CA ALA A 495 -14.80 3.00 11.27
C ALA A 495 -15.01 3.68 12.62
N PRO A 496 -14.93 2.98 13.76
CA PRO A 496 -15.01 3.64 15.06
C PRO A 496 -13.91 4.73 15.08
N GLN A 497 -14.34 5.98 14.89
CA GLN A 497 -13.49 7.14 14.75
C GLN A 497 -12.95 7.49 16.12
N ILE A 498 -11.67 7.86 16.16
CA ILE A 498 -11.02 8.40 17.33
C ILE A 498 -11.35 9.89 17.32
N TRP A 499 -12.18 10.33 18.26
CA TRP A 499 -12.17 11.71 18.74
C TRP A 499 -11.99 11.63 20.24
#